data_AF-A0A0V0WCZ4-F1
#
_entry.id   AF-A0A0V0WCZ4-F1
#
_cell.length_a   1.000
_cell.length_b   1.000
_cell.length_c   1.000
_cell.angle_alpha   90.00
_cell.angle_beta   90.00
_cell.angle_gamma   90.00
#
_symmetry.space_group_name_H-M   'P 1'
#
loop_
_entity.id
_entity.type
_entity.pdbx_description
1 polymer ?
#
loop_
_entity_poly.entity_id
_entity_poly.type
_entity_poly.pdbx_seq_one_letter_code
_entity_poly.pdbx_strand_id
1 'polypeptide(L)'
;MTAASFHNVQVVDGIIFLARKRAVVLYAKPLQRKVSRRSPVIIVPGDGGNQLEARLNKTETVHYFCQKKTSDYFTLWLNLELLVPFVLDCWAWKAKFIKSHVSVSAPYGGSVKILKAFASGYNLDQWKLVLNPLTIRKEQRSMTSSAFLLPSTKLWSADEVLVTTVSRNYTAYDYKEFFNDIGFKKGWSMYKNTRRHLEDLKAPGVEVICIRMTLHCLYGVDIPTAERLVYGKGKFPDSQPIEINGDGDGTVGIRSLAACMDWVKEQKHDVHVKTFPKAEHTAILKFPEFFDYIKNALFLEKNATSHYMFRLLNSFRLEAEYCSKRKCVAAGFGYFLTQLIKMLILATFFPTTDQEGVQFHPFPELMKAMVDVLDVIGLYVVINRNWSGKGDARFLAAGLGWSSADSLATRVVPFWTGARGTTFSWKYIQMCLESNYNLVYYVALATFLWLWTRREIPSFMKIALRSILTFAVFKAFLKDLLMQYYGISSWILLIIHFLVTVFMALMAMAFYAVIQPHNGR
;
A
#
# COMPACT_ATOMS: atom_id res chain seq x y z
N MET A 1 -36.66 60.57 -14.64
CA MET A 1 -35.61 59.60 -14.27
C MET A 1 -34.51 60.37 -13.56
N THR A 2 -34.22 60.03 -12.32
CA THR A 2 -33.33 60.78 -11.42
C THR A 2 -31.94 60.13 -11.37
N ALA A 3 -30.80 60.82 -11.38
CA ALA A 3 -30.40 62.04 -10.64
C ALA A 3 -30.25 61.77 -9.11
N ALA A 4 -29.22 62.24 -8.42
CA ALA A 4 -27.95 62.81 -8.88
C ALA A 4 -26.84 62.61 -7.82
N SER A 5 -25.64 63.03 -8.20
CA SER A 5 -24.36 62.98 -7.48
C SER A 5 -24.30 63.48 -6.03
N PHE A 6 -23.21 63.04 -5.37
CA PHE A 6 -22.16 63.86 -4.72
C PHE A 6 -21.97 63.89 -3.19
N HIS A 7 -20.66 63.91 -2.87
CA HIS A 7 -19.92 64.48 -1.74
C HIS A 7 -19.68 63.68 -0.44
N ASN A 8 -18.51 63.99 0.13
CA ASN A 8 -17.88 63.42 1.32
C ASN A 8 -18.39 64.11 2.59
N VAL A 9 -18.49 63.38 3.69
CA VAL A 9 -18.35 63.89 5.07
C VAL A 9 -17.69 62.80 5.94
N GLN A 10 -16.84 63.20 6.90
CA GLN A 10 -16.29 62.33 7.96
C GLN A 10 -17.06 62.56 9.29
N VAL A 11 -16.65 61.85 10.35
CA VAL A 11 -16.89 62.13 11.79
C VAL A 11 -18.05 61.34 12.46
N VAL A 12 -17.61 60.39 13.31
CA VAL A 12 -17.96 60.11 14.73
C VAL A 12 -19.42 60.24 15.23
N ASP A 13 -19.81 59.21 16.00
CA ASP A 13 -20.92 59.08 16.97
C ASP A 13 -22.36 59.50 16.61
N GLY A 14 -23.22 58.48 16.47
CA GLY A 14 -24.68 58.63 16.40
C GLY A 14 -25.39 57.30 16.14
N ILE A 15 -25.94 56.66 17.18
CA ILE A 15 -26.69 55.39 17.01
C ILE A 15 -28.10 55.68 16.49
N ILE A 16 -28.42 55.15 15.30
CA ILE A 16 -29.81 55.00 14.82
C ILE A 16 -30.04 53.54 14.43
N PHE A 17 -30.91 52.85 15.17
CA PHE A 17 -31.32 51.48 14.86
C PHE A 17 -32.36 51.46 13.73
N LEU A 18 -31.98 50.99 12.54
CA LEU A 18 -32.92 50.60 11.48
C LEU A 18 -32.63 49.20 10.97
N ALA A 19 -33.41 48.23 11.45
CA ALA A 19 -33.22 46.82 11.15
C ALA A 19 -33.67 46.48 9.71
N ARG A 20 -32.71 46.38 8.77
CA ARG A 20 -32.90 45.70 7.48
C ARG A 20 -32.05 44.44 7.41
N LYS A 21 -32.67 43.27 7.62
CA LYS A 21 -32.07 41.96 7.32
C LYS A 21 -31.80 41.85 5.82
N ARG A 22 -30.61 42.23 5.36
CA ARG A 22 -30.06 41.72 4.10
C ARG A 22 -29.51 40.32 4.36
N ALA A 23 -29.97 39.34 3.59
CA ALA A 23 -29.41 38.01 3.62
C ALA A 23 -27.94 38.07 3.14
N VAL A 24 -26.99 37.89 4.06
CA VAL A 24 -25.60 37.64 3.68
C VAL A 24 -25.56 36.22 3.13
N VAL A 25 -25.65 36.10 1.81
CA VAL A 25 -25.37 34.84 1.11
C VAL A 25 -23.88 34.57 1.27
N LEU A 26 -23.53 33.87 2.36
CA LEU A 26 -22.22 33.27 2.55
C LEU A 26 -22.04 32.19 1.48
N TYR A 27 -21.61 32.61 0.30
CA TYR A 27 -20.84 31.76 -0.60
C TYR A 27 -19.57 31.37 0.14
N ALA A 28 -19.67 30.30 0.94
CA ALA A 28 -18.53 29.54 1.36
C ALA A 28 -17.80 29.11 0.09
N LYS A 29 -16.72 29.82 -0.25
CA LYS A 29 -15.80 29.40 -1.32
C LYS A 29 -15.53 27.92 -1.07
N PRO A 30 -15.76 27.03 -2.05
CA PRO A 30 -15.60 25.60 -1.82
C PRO A 30 -14.20 25.40 -1.26
N LEU A 31 -14.12 24.71 -0.12
CA LEU A 31 -12.86 24.36 0.50
C LEU A 31 -12.14 23.42 -0.47
N GLN A 32 -11.38 24.01 -1.40
CA GLN A 32 -10.40 23.35 -2.23
C GLN A 32 -9.32 22.84 -1.27
N ARG A 33 -9.62 21.70 -0.66
CA ARG A 33 -8.67 20.81 -0.02
C ARG A 33 -7.64 20.54 -1.10
N LYS A 34 -6.53 21.28 -1.08
CA LYS A 34 -5.33 20.99 -1.87
C LYS A 34 -4.87 19.60 -1.42
N VAL A 35 -5.40 18.59 -2.08
CA VAL A 35 -4.89 17.22 -2.02
C VAL A 35 -3.45 17.37 -2.48
N SER A 36 -2.50 17.23 -1.56
CA SER A 36 -1.10 17.14 -1.92
C SER A 36 -0.98 15.99 -2.90
N ARG A 37 -0.61 16.29 -4.16
CA ARG A 37 -0.48 15.31 -5.23
C ARG A 37 0.71 14.42 -4.90
N ARG A 38 0.47 13.41 -4.06
CA ARG A 38 1.44 12.36 -3.75
C ARG A 38 1.85 11.75 -5.07
N SER A 39 3.15 11.81 -5.35
CA SER A 39 3.71 11.21 -6.55
C SER A 39 3.59 9.69 -6.43
N PRO A 40 3.15 8.96 -7.48
CA PRO A 40 3.25 7.51 -7.50
C PRO A 40 4.69 7.06 -7.23
N VAL A 41 4.85 5.97 -6.48
CA VAL A 41 6.15 5.36 -6.20
C VAL A 41 6.15 3.97 -6.79
N ILE A 42 7.10 3.69 -7.67
CA ILE A 42 7.39 2.35 -8.18
C ILE A 42 8.54 1.80 -7.34
N ILE A 43 8.40 0.57 -6.84
CA ILE A 43 9.44 -0.11 -6.06
C ILE A 43 10.02 -1.21 -6.93
N VAL A 44 11.35 -1.21 -7.08
CA VAL A 44 12.11 -2.28 -7.73
C VAL A 44 13.16 -2.74 -6.71
N PRO A 45 12.98 -3.92 -6.09
CA PRO A 45 13.95 -4.45 -5.12
C PRO A 45 15.12 -5.15 -5.80
N GLY A 46 16.14 -5.48 -5.01
CA GLY A 46 17.33 -6.23 -5.45
C GLY A 46 17.08 -7.72 -5.68
N ASP A 47 18.19 -8.47 -5.79
CA ASP A 47 18.17 -9.90 -6.09
C ASP A 47 17.35 -10.68 -5.04
N GLY A 48 16.36 -11.47 -5.50
CA GLY A 48 15.40 -12.21 -4.68
C GLY A 48 14.22 -11.45 -4.05
N GLY A 49 13.61 -10.44 -4.71
CA GLY A 49 12.76 -9.42 -4.04
C GLY A 49 11.20 -9.34 -4.16
N ASN A 50 10.46 -9.91 -5.13
CA ASN A 50 8.94 -9.97 -5.20
C ASN A 50 8.50 -11.39 -5.62
N GLN A 51 7.27 -11.95 -5.53
CA GLN A 51 7.02 -13.44 -5.43
C GLN A 51 6.92 -14.32 -6.74
N LEU A 52 7.52 -15.54 -6.83
CA LEU A 52 7.58 -16.49 -8.01
C LEU A 52 7.05 -17.88 -7.75
N GLU A 53 6.69 -18.53 -8.86
CA GLU A 53 6.04 -19.83 -8.94
C GLU A 53 6.59 -20.68 -10.11
N ALA A 54 6.68 -21.99 -9.94
CA ALA A 54 7.08 -22.92 -10.98
C ALA A 54 6.12 -24.10 -11.08
N ARG A 55 6.04 -24.70 -12.26
CA ARG A 55 5.29 -25.94 -12.51
C ARG A 55 6.26 -26.99 -13.04
N LEU A 56 6.27 -28.18 -12.45
CA LEU A 56 7.24 -29.22 -12.79
C LEU A 56 6.69 -30.15 -13.86
N ASN A 57 7.53 -30.45 -14.85
CA ASN A 57 7.35 -31.56 -15.80
C ASN A 57 8.72 -32.18 -16.14
N LYS A 58 9.40 -32.69 -15.10
CA LYS A 58 10.74 -33.28 -15.19
C LYS A 58 10.64 -34.76 -15.59
N THR A 59 11.51 -35.20 -16.48
CA THR A 59 11.74 -36.63 -16.79
C THR A 59 12.43 -37.33 -15.62
N GLU A 60 13.41 -36.68 -15.01
CA GLU A 60 14.29 -37.22 -13.98
C GLU A 60 14.43 -36.30 -12.76
N THR A 61 14.86 -36.87 -11.65
CA THR A 61 15.05 -36.16 -10.36
C THR A 61 16.29 -36.68 -9.65
N VAL A 62 17.03 -35.76 -9.00
CA VAL A 62 18.27 -36.09 -8.28
C VAL A 62 18.06 -36.99 -7.05
N HIS A 63 16.86 -37.00 -6.48
CA HIS A 63 16.46 -37.91 -5.40
C HIS A 63 15.02 -38.41 -5.63
N TYR A 64 14.69 -39.59 -5.09
CA TYR A 64 13.39 -40.24 -5.26
C TYR A 64 12.21 -39.45 -4.66
N PHE A 65 12.46 -38.67 -3.60
CA PHE A 65 11.45 -37.85 -2.92
C PHE A 65 11.16 -36.50 -3.62
N CYS A 66 11.95 -36.12 -4.64
CA CYS A 66 11.67 -34.92 -5.41
C CYS A 66 10.50 -35.16 -6.38
N GLN A 67 9.50 -34.28 -6.38
CA GLN A 67 8.38 -34.37 -7.31
C GLN A 67 8.86 -34.20 -8.76
N LYS A 68 8.49 -35.14 -9.64
CA LYS A 68 8.74 -35.06 -11.09
C LYS A 68 7.75 -34.14 -11.80
N LYS A 69 6.48 -34.19 -11.41
CA LYS A 69 5.39 -33.38 -11.99
C LYS A 69 4.56 -32.71 -10.91
N THR A 70 4.03 -31.52 -11.20
CA THR A 70 2.98 -30.88 -10.38
C THR A 70 1.74 -30.63 -11.23
N SER A 71 0.56 -30.77 -10.63
CA SER A 71 -0.73 -30.49 -11.28
C SER A 71 -0.81 -29.02 -11.70
N ASP A 72 -0.41 -28.12 -10.81
CA ASP A 72 -0.41 -26.67 -11.00
C ASP A 72 0.96 -26.04 -10.66
N TYR A 73 1.05 -24.72 -10.75
CA TYR A 73 2.17 -23.92 -10.25
C TYR A 73 2.21 -23.91 -8.71
N PHE A 74 3.41 -23.80 -8.14
CA PHE A 74 3.63 -23.55 -6.71
C PHE A 74 4.77 -22.55 -6.51
N THR A 75 4.75 -21.80 -5.41
CA THR A 75 5.76 -20.78 -5.12
C THR A 75 7.17 -21.39 -5.02
N LEU A 76 8.07 -21.01 -5.93
CA LEU A 76 9.45 -21.52 -6.00
C LEU A 76 10.40 -20.56 -5.25
N TRP A 77 10.67 -19.39 -5.82
CA TRP A 77 11.34 -18.25 -5.17
C TRP A 77 11.29 -17.00 -6.07
N LEU A 78 10.62 -15.96 -5.59
CA LEU A 78 10.61 -14.54 -6.01
C LEU A 78 10.80 -14.07 -7.53
N ASN A 79 9.71 -13.53 -8.16
CA ASN A 79 9.44 -13.15 -9.58
C ASN A 79 9.32 -11.66 -9.90
N LEU A 80 9.36 -11.37 -11.20
CA LEU A 80 8.71 -10.24 -11.88
C LEU A 80 8.12 -10.73 -13.21
N GLU A 81 6.87 -10.39 -13.53
CA GLU A 81 6.43 -10.35 -14.93
C GLU A 81 6.72 -8.94 -15.47
N LEU A 82 7.77 -8.78 -16.28
CA LEU A 82 7.99 -7.69 -17.26
C LEU A 82 9.41 -7.74 -17.89
N LEU A 83 9.61 -8.55 -18.94
CA LEU A 83 10.71 -8.36 -19.90
C LEU A 83 10.28 -8.79 -21.31
N VAL A 84 10.20 -7.83 -22.24
CA VAL A 84 9.98 -8.02 -23.68
C VAL A 84 10.99 -7.14 -24.43
N PRO A 85 11.68 -7.63 -25.48
CA PRO A 85 12.73 -6.88 -26.17
C PRO A 85 12.20 -5.81 -27.15
N PHE A 86 13.10 -4.96 -27.64
CA PHE A 86 12.91 -3.89 -28.64
C PHE A 86 12.07 -2.66 -28.22
N VAL A 87 12.67 -1.81 -27.37
CA VAL A 87 12.65 -0.35 -27.56
C VAL A 87 14.03 0.22 -27.22
N LEU A 88 14.64 0.96 -28.16
CA LEU A 88 15.76 1.86 -27.90
C LEU A 88 15.40 3.27 -28.42
N ASP A 89 16.17 4.26 -27.98
CA ASP A 89 16.17 5.65 -28.45
C ASP A 89 14.90 6.49 -28.30
N CYS A 90 14.64 6.92 -27.06
CA CYS A 90 14.26 8.31 -26.77
C CYS A 90 14.45 8.66 -25.28
N TRP A 91 15.22 9.69 -24.94
CA TRP A 91 15.46 10.07 -23.53
C TRP A 91 14.37 10.99 -22.95
N ALA A 92 13.55 11.61 -23.79
CA ALA A 92 12.55 12.62 -23.41
C ALA A 92 11.44 12.12 -22.47
N TRP A 93 11.13 10.81 -22.46
CA TRP A 93 10.10 10.28 -21.56
C TRP A 93 10.54 10.31 -20.08
N LYS A 94 11.84 10.19 -19.79
CA LYS A 94 12.37 10.22 -18.42
C LYS A 94 12.11 11.58 -17.77
N ALA A 95 12.41 12.68 -18.47
CA ALA A 95 12.06 14.05 -18.05
C ALA A 95 10.56 14.24 -17.76
N LYS A 96 9.69 13.61 -18.57
CA LYS A 96 8.24 13.78 -18.51
C LYS A 96 7.56 12.99 -17.38
N PHE A 97 8.11 11.84 -17.00
CA PHE A 97 7.44 10.89 -16.09
C PHE A 97 8.20 10.59 -14.78
N ILE A 98 9.52 10.81 -14.71
CA ILE A 98 10.32 10.49 -13.52
C ILE A 98 10.63 11.76 -12.70
N LYS A 99 9.95 11.90 -11.56
CA LYS A 99 10.20 13.01 -10.60
C LYS A 99 11.54 12.88 -9.88
N SER A 100 11.89 11.66 -9.48
CA SER A 100 13.01 11.39 -8.58
C SER A 100 13.38 9.91 -8.63
N HIS A 101 14.67 9.60 -8.62
CA HIS A 101 15.17 8.24 -8.47
C HIS A 101 15.76 8.09 -7.06
N VAL A 102 15.35 7.04 -6.33
CA VAL A 102 15.91 6.70 -5.02
C VAL A 102 16.55 5.32 -5.13
N SER A 103 17.83 5.25 -4.84
CA SER A 103 18.66 4.07 -4.96
C SER A 103 19.17 3.69 -3.57
N VAL A 104 19.03 2.41 -3.18
CA VAL A 104 19.24 1.94 -1.81
C VAL A 104 20.20 0.75 -1.82
N SER A 105 21.30 0.83 -1.05
CA SER A 105 22.36 -0.18 -0.94
C SER A 105 22.88 -0.68 -2.30
N ALA A 106 22.92 0.19 -3.31
CA ALA A 106 23.12 -0.21 -4.70
C ALA A 106 24.59 -0.55 -5.00
N PRO A 107 24.89 -1.79 -5.45
CA PRO A 107 26.25 -2.20 -5.80
C PRO A 107 26.61 -1.73 -7.21
N TYR A 108 26.79 -0.41 -7.42
CA TYR A 108 27.00 0.16 -8.75
C TYR A 108 28.20 -0.46 -9.50
N GLY A 109 29.24 -0.85 -8.77
CA GLY A 109 30.39 -1.58 -9.32
C GLY A 109 30.41 -3.08 -9.01
N GLY A 110 29.35 -3.68 -8.46
CA GLY A 110 29.36 -5.07 -7.98
C GLY A 110 29.94 -5.24 -6.57
N SER A 111 30.22 -6.49 -6.16
CA SER A 111 30.77 -6.84 -4.83
C SER A 111 31.71 -8.05 -4.87
N VAL A 112 32.79 -7.99 -4.08
CA VAL A 112 33.77 -9.09 -3.93
C VAL A 112 33.15 -10.35 -3.32
N LYS A 113 32.05 -10.21 -2.56
CA LYS A 113 31.26 -11.32 -1.99
C LYS A 113 30.72 -12.28 -3.06
N ILE A 114 30.56 -11.81 -4.29
CA ILE A 114 30.21 -12.64 -5.46
C ILE A 114 31.34 -13.61 -5.86
N LEU A 115 32.61 -13.25 -5.66
CA LEU A 115 33.74 -14.17 -5.91
C LEU A 115 33.74 -15.32 -4.90
N LYS A 116 33.37 -15.08 -3.64
CA LYS A 116 33.09 -16.13 -2.63
C LYS A 116 31.94 -17.05 -3.10
N ALA A 117 30.85 -16.46 -3.61
CA ALA A 117 29.71 -17.22 -4.13
C ALA A 117 30.08 -18.13 -5.31
N PHE A 118 30.89 -17.65 -6.27
CA PHE A 118 31.38 -18.47 -7.37
C PHE A 118 32.41 -19.53 -6.94
N ALA A 119 33.36 -19.19 -6.07
CA ALA A 119 34.42 -20.10 -5.63
C ALA A 119 33.92 -21.15 -4.64
N SER A 120 33.59 -20.75 -3.40
CA SER A 120 33.26 -21.65 -2.28
C SER A 120 31.76 -21.74 -1.95
N GLY A 121 30.95 -20.85 -2.52
CA GLY A 121 29.57 -20.63 -2.11
C GLY A 121 29.48 -19.93 -0.74
N TYR A 122 28.29 -19.45 -0.40
CA TYR A 122 27.97 -18.89 0.93
C TYR A 122 26.48 -19.08 1.27
N ASN A 123 26.14 -19.16 2.56
CA ASN A 123 24.77 -19.41 3.05
C ASN A 123 23.95 -18.12 3.26
N LEU A 124 24.20 -17.09 2.45
CA LEU A 124 23.59 -15.74 2.58
C LEU A 124 23.84 -15.08 3.95
N ASP A 125 24.85 -15.57 4.68
CA ASP A 125 25.21 -15.29 6.07
C ASP A 125 24.02 -15.38 7.06
N GLN A 126 22.95 -16.08 6.65
CA GLN A 126 21.79 -16.35 7.48
C GLN A 126 22.07 -17.56 8.37
N TRP A 127 22.42 -17.32 9.64
CA TRP A 127 22.71 -18.38 10.61
C TRP A 127 21.60 -19.44 10.77
N LYS A 128 20.36 -19.12 10.37
CA LYS A 128 19.20 -20.04 10.37
C LYS A 128 19.18 -21.01 9.19
N LEU A 129 19.94 -20.76 8.12
CA LEU A 129 20.03 -21.64 6.94
C LEU A 129 21.22 -22.59 7.11
N VAL A 130 20.95 -23.75 7.72
CA VAL A 130 21.91 -24.86 7.89
C VAL A 130 22.05 -25.64 6.57
N LEU A 131 22.56 -24.96 5.55
CA LEU A 131 22.76 -25.48 4.20
C LEU A 131 24.25 -25.45 3.83
N ASN A 132 24.78 -26.55 3.30
CA ASN A 132 26.19 -26.64 2.90
C ASN A 132 26.49 -25.65 1.75
N PRO A 133 27.43 -24.69 1.92
CA PRO A 133 27.75 -23.70 0.90
C PRO A 133 28.10 -24.29 -0.47
N LEU A 134 28.76 -25.46 -0.53
CA LEU A 134 29.13 -26.12 -1.78
C LEU A 134 27.93 -26.70 -2.55
N THR A 135 26.84 -26.98 -1.84
CA THR A 135 25.54 -27.37 -2.44
C THR A 135 24.85 -26.14 -3.00
N ILE A 136 24.75 -25.05 -2.21
CA ILE A 136 24.14 -23.77 -2.65
C ILE A 136 24.92 -23.17 -3.83
N ARG A 137 26.25 -23.32 -3.85
CA ARG A 137 27.14 -22.88 -4.93
C ARG A 137 26.69 -23.33 -6.31
N LYS A 138 26.08 -24.51 -6.45
CA LYS A 138 25.58 -25.00 -7.75
C LYS A 138 24.50 -24.07 -8.32
N GLU A 139 23.67 -23.49 -7.46
CA GLU A 139 22.61 -22.55 -7.84
C GLU A 139 23.10 -21.10 -7.88
N GLN A 140 23.99 -20.69 -6.97
CA GLN A 140 24.65 -19.38 -7.07
C GLN A 140 25.47 -19.24 -8.37
N ARG A 141 26.00 -20.35 -8.90
CA ARG A 141 26.63 -20.46 -10.24
C ARG A 141 25.61 -20.49 -11.39
N SER A 142 24.35 -20.85 -11.18
CA SER A 142 23.33 -20.89 -12.24
C SER A 142 22.78 -19.49 -12.56
N MET A 143 22.66 -18.65 -11.54
CA MET A 143 22.15 -17.27 -11.58
C MET A 143 23.04 -16.33 -12.41
N THR A 144 22.45 -15.68 -13.41
CA THR A 144 23.14 -14.66 -14.24
C THR A 144 23.33 -13.33 -13.53
N SER A 145 22.51 -13.01 -12.51
CA SER A 145 22.68 -11.85 -11.63
C SER A 145 24.03 -11.87 -10.91
N SER A 146 24.47 -13.04 -10.41
CA SER A 146 25.80 -13.21 -9.84
C SER A 146 26.91 -12.78 -10.81
N ALA A 147 26.81 -13.10 -12.10
CA ALA A 147 27.83 -12.69 -13.08
C ALA A 147 27.73 -11.19 -13.48
N PHE A 148 26.58 -10.55 -13.27
CA PHE A 148 26.38 -9.11 -13.44
C PHE A 148 26.96 -8.30 -12.26
N LEU A 149 26.92 -8.86 -11.04
CA LEU A 149 27.38 -8.23 -9.79
C LEU A 149 28.88 -8.44 -9.48
N LEU A 150 29.68 -8.94 -10.43
CA LEU A 150 31.13 -9.04 -10.26
C LEU A 150 31.81 -7.65 -10.19
N PRO A 151 32.87 -7.49 -9.38
CA PRO A 151 33.60 -6.23 -9.27
C PRO A 151 34.02 -5.61 -10.61
N SER A 152 33.71 -4.33 -10.76
CA SER A 152 33.84 -3.57 -12.00
C SER A 152 35.27 -3.08 -12.21
N THR A 153 35.87 -3.35 -13.37
CA THR A 153 37.17 -2.77 -13.82
C THR A 153 37.19 -1.24 -13.95
N LYS A 154 36.07 -0.57 -13.62
CA LYS A 154 35.94 0.89 -13.49
C LYS A 154 36.20 1.39 -12.06
N LEU A 155 36.03 0.55 -11.03
CA LEU A 155 36.19 0.89 -9.59
C LEU A 155 37.25 0.03 -8.85
N TRP A 156 37.89 -0.89 -9.56
CA TRP A 156 39.02 -1.70 -9.09
C TRP A 156 40.11 -1.67 -10.16
N SER A 157 41.35 -1.38 -9.77
CA SER A 157 42.49 -1.29 -10.69
C SER A 157 43.13 -2.64 -10.98
N ALA A 158 44.04 -2.68 -11.96
CA ALA A 158 44.67 -3.91 -12.44
C ALA A 158 45.72 -4.50 -11.48
N ASP A 159 46.08 -3.79 -10.42
CA ASP A 159 46.96 -4.21 -9.33
C ASP A 159 46.19 -4.69 -8.08
N GLU A 160 44.88 -4.42 -8.00
CA GLU A 160 44.07 -4.81 -6.84
C GLU A 160 43.69 -6.31 -6.84
N VAL A 161 44.40 -7.07 -5.99
CA VAL A 161 44.12 -8.49 -5.74
C VAL A 161 42.83 -8.65 -4.93
N LEU A 162 41.83 -9.30 -5.55
CA LEU A 162 40.54 -9.63 -4.95
C LEU A 162 40.53 -11.03 -4.32
N VAL A 163 41.25 -11.97 -4.93
CA VAL A 163 41.39 -13.35 -4.43
C VAL A 163 42.86 -13.74 -4.38
N THR A 164 43.34 -14.08 -3.19
CA THR A 164 44.69 -14.60 -2.94
C THR A 164 44.62 -16.10 -2.75
N THR A 165 45.44 -16.85 -3.49
CA THR A 165 45.61 -18.30 -3.30
C THR A 165 47.10 -18.64 -3.31
N VAL A 166 47.46 -19.85 -2.86
CA VAL A 166 48.86 -20.31 -2.84
C VAL A 166 49.47 -20.47 -4.24
N SER A 167 48.65 -20.62 -5.29
CA SER A 167 49.12 -20.75 -6.68
C SER A 167 49.04 -19.46 -7.50
N ARG A 168 48.06 -18.58 -7.23
CA ARG A 168 47.80 -17.37 -8.01
C ARG A 168 47.01 -16.31 -7.22
N ASN A 169 47.30 -15.04 -7.52
CA ASN A 169 46.45 -13.90 -7.18
C ASN A 169 45.55 -13.55 -8.37
N TYR A 170 44.29 -13.19 -8.11
CA TYR A 170 43.30 -12.80 -9.12
C TYR A 170 42.77 -11.40 -8.83
N THR A 171 42.79 -10.54 -9.85
CA THR A 171 42.26 -9.17 -9.86
C THR A 171 40.89 -9.11 -10.55
N ALA A 172 40.33 -7.91 -10.73
CA ALA A 172 39.14 -7.70 -11.57
C ALA A 172 39.35 -8.03 -13.07
N TYR A 173 40.60 -8.22 -13.51
CA TYR A 173 40.96 -8.49 -14.90
C TYR A 173 41.20 -10.00 -15.18
N ASP A 174 41.49 -10.79 -14.14
CA ASP A 174 41.79 -12.24 -14.22
C ASP A 174 40.54 -13.15 -14.26
N TYR A 175 39.33 -12.62 -14.50
CA TYR A 175 38.10 -13.41 -14.36
C TYR A 175 38.02 -14.63 -15.29
N LYS A 176 38.61 -14.56 -16.48
CA LYS A 176 38.68 -15.70 -17.41
C LYS A 176 39.47 -16.86 -16.79
N GLU A 177 40.59 -16.56 -16.17
CA GLU A 177 41.48 -17.50 -15.51
C GLU A 177 40.85 -18.01 -14.21
N PHE A 178 40.33 -17.12 -13.35
CA PHE A 178 39.54 -17.49 -12.17
C PHE A 178 38.40 -18.46 -12.51
N PHE A 179 37.62 -18.21 -13.57
CA PHE A 179 36.54 -19.11 -14.00
C PHE A 179 37.03 -20.46 -14.55
N ASN A 180 38.24 -20.53 -15.11
CA ASN A 180 38.87 -21.81 -15.45
C ASN A 180 39.26 -22.56 -14.17
N ASP A 181 39.93 -21.89 -13.25
CA ASP A 181 40.60 -22.48 -12.09
C ASP A 181 39.61 -22.95 -11.00
N ILE A 182 38.43 -22.33 -10.90
CA ILE A 182 37.31 -22.84 -10.06
C ILE A 182 36.43 -23.92 -10.76
N GLY A 183 36.83 -24.35 -11.96
CA GLY A 183 36.12 -25.35 -12.76
C GLY A 183 34.77 -24.88 -13.33
N PHE A 184 34.56 -23.57 -13.55
CA PHE A 184 33.27 -23.01 -13.98
C PHE A 184 33.39 -22.07 -15.20
N LYS A 185 33.93 -22.60 -16.30
CA LYS A 185 34.16 -21.87 -17.57
C LYS A 185 32.92 -21.14 -18.12
N LYS A 186 31.71 -21.61 -17.81
CA LYS A 186 30.44 -20.96 -18.20
C LYS A 186 30.31 -19.55 -17.60
N GLY A 187 30.82 -19.31 -16.39
CA GLY A 187 30.76 -18.02 -15.71
C GLY A 187 31.45 -16.89 -16.48
N TRP A 188 32.55 -17.19 -17.18
CA TRP A 188 33.21 -16.22 -18.07
C TRP A 188 32.32 -15.78 -19.24
N SER A 189 31.58 -16.71 -19.84
CA SER A 189 30.60 -16.39 -20.89
C SER A 189 29.40 -15.60 -20.33
N MET A 190 28.98 -15.87 -19.10
CA MET A 190 27.94 -15.09 -18.42
C MET A 190 28.40 -13.65 -18.18
N TYR A 191 29.61 -13.46 -17.63
CA TYR A 191 30.21 -12.15 -17.38
C TYR A 191 30.35 -11.32 -18.67
N LYS A 192 30.90 -11.89 -19.76
CA LYS A 192 31.00 -11.16 -21.05
C LYS A 192 29.64 -10.69 -21.58
N ASN A 193 28.58 -11.50 -21.39
CA ASN A 193 27.25 -11.18 -21.90
C ASN A 193 26.55 -10.07 -21.09
N THR A 194 26.85 -9.94 -19.80
CA THR A 194 26.32 -8.91 -18.89
C THR A 194 27.15 -7.63 -18.90
N ARG A 195 28.49 -7.74 -18.93
CA ARG A 195 29.43 -6.64 -18.66
C ARG A 195 29.28 -5.44 -19.61
N ARG A 196 29.01 -5.70 -20.90
CA ARG A 196 28.70 -4.68 -21.94
C ARG A 196 27.56 -3.70 -21.59
N HIS A 197 26.74 -3.99 -20.59
CA HIS A 197 25.65 -3.13 -20.10
C HIS A 197 26.04 -2.27 -18.89
N LEU A 198 27.26 -2.43 -18.37
CA LEU A 198 27.78 -1.79 -17.15
C LEU A 198 29.16 -1.12 -17.31
N GLU A 199 29.82 -1.25 -18.45
CA GLU A 199 31.23 -0.85 -18.63
C GLU A 199 31.51 0.63 -18.33
N ASP A 200 30.62 1.52 -18.75
CA ASP A 200 30.82 2.96 -18.63
C ASP A 200 30.56 3.53 -17.22
N LEU A 201 29.64 2.92 -16.45
CA LEU A 201 29.03 3.45 -15.22
C LEU A 201 28.56 4.93 -15.30
N LYS A 202 28.21 5.42 -16.50
CA LYS A 202 27.68 6.77 -16.73
C LYS A 202 26.48 7.09 -15.83
N ALA A 203 26.40 8.35 -15.38
CA ALA A 203 25.22 8.89 -14.72
C ALA A 203 23.93 8.58 -15.53
N PRO A 204 22.75 8.48 -14.87
CA PRO A 204 21.45 8.30 -15.54
C PRO A 204 20.98 9.56 -16.31
N GLY A 205 21.91 10.40 -16.75
CA GLY A 205 21.78 11.80 -17.13
C GLY A 205 20.75 12.06 -18.22
N VAL A 206 19.66 12.71 -17.84
CA VAL A 206 18.64 13.17 -18.78
C VAL A 206 19.17 14.43 -19.49
N GLU A 207 19.92 14.23 -20.57
CA GLU A 207 20.50 15.31 -21.38
C GLU A 207 19.45 15.96 -22.33
N VAL A 208 18.38 16.49 -21.74
CA VAL A 208 17.43 17.37 -22.42
C VAL A 208 17.04 18.49 -21.46
N ILE A 209 16.91 19.71 -21.97
CA ILE A 209 16.47 20.89 -21.20
C ILE A 209 14.97 20.75 -20.87
N CYS A 210 14.62 20.00 -19.82
CA CYS A 210 13.36 20.13 -19.07
C CYS A 210 13.32 19.25 -17.80
N ILE A 211 12.81 19.83 -16.70
CA ILE A 211 12.36 19.18 -15.45
C ILE A 211 13.48 18.58 -14.56
N ARG A 212 13.41 18.91 -13.26
CA ARG A 212 14.36 18.48 -12.22
C ARG A 212 14.13 17.01 -11.84
N MET A 213 14.96 16.09 -12.33
CA MET A 213 15.04 14.71 -11.81
C MET A 213 16.11 14.61 -10.71
N THR A 214 15.70 14.65 -9.44
CA THR A 214 16.63 14.49 -8.31
C THR A 214 17.01 13.02 -8.11
N LEU A 215 18.30 12.75 -7.90
CA LEU A 215 18.81 11.42 -7.53
C LEU A 215 19.09 11.38 -6.03
N HIS A 216 18.69 10.31 -5.36
CA HIS A 216 19.03 10.03 -3.97
C HIS A 216 19.78 8.70 -3.86
N CYS A 217 20.98 8.71 -3.27
CA CYS A 217 21.74 7.51 -2.93
C CYS A 217 21.71 7.28 -1.42
N LEU A 218 21.19 6.14 -0.99
CA LEU A 218 21.06 5.74 0.41
C LEU A 218 21.83 4.44 0.63
N TYR A 219 22.76 4.39 1.57
CA TYR A 219 23.52 3.15 1.84
C TYR A 219 24.06 3.06 3.26
N GLY A 220 24.36 1.83 3.68
CA GLY A 220 25.01 1.51 4.95
C GLY A 220 26.50 1.83 4.95
N VAL A 221 27.02 2.15 6.13
CA VAL A 221 28.45 2.36 6.42
C VAL A 221 28.77 1.82 7.83
N ASP A 222 30.05 1.73 8.19
CA ASP A 222 30.56 1.23 9.48
C ASP A 222 30.30 -0.28 9.72
N ILE A 223 30.25 -1.10 8.67
CA ILE A 223 30.10 -2.56 8.78
C ILE A 223 31.26 -3.26 8.04
N PRO A 224 32.01 -4.16 8.73
CA PRO A 224 33.07 -4.96 8.11
C PRO A 224 32.55 -5.74 6.90
N THR A 225 33.10 -5.44 5.73
CA THR A 225 32.66 -5.99 4.44
C THR A 225 33.84 -6.52 3.64
N ALA A 226 33.76 -7.74 3.13
CA ALA A 226 34.87 -8.40 2.43
C ALA A 226 35.34 -7.60 1.20
N GLU A 227 36.60 -7.15 1.23
CA GLU A 227 37.30 -6.56 0.08
C GLU A 227 38.29 -7.55 -0.56
N ARG A 228 38.82 -8.53 0.18
CA ARG A 228 39.71 -9.58 -0.38
C ARG A 228 39.44 -10.93 0.26
N LEU A 229 39.59 -12.00 -0.53
CA LEU A 229 39.37 -13.39 -0.12
C LEU A 229 40.70 -14.16 -0.15
N VAL A 230 41.13 -14.73 0.99
CA VAL A 230 42.40 -15.44 1.11
C VAL A 230 42.15 -16.94 1.33
N TYR A 231 42.69 -17.77 0.43
CA TYR A 231 42.59 -19.23 0.49
C TYR A 231 43.96 -19.87 0.78
N GLY A 232 44.03 -20.64 1.87
CA GLY A 232 45.23 -21.41 2.24
C GLY A 232 45.55 -22.59 1.31
N LYS A 233 46.67 -23.27 1.59
CA LYS A 233 47.14 -24.42 0.80
C LYS A 233 46.08 -25.53 0.74
N GLY A 234 45.67 -25.91 -0.46
CA GLY A 234 44.64 -26.93 -0.69
C GLY A 234 43.22 -26.53 -0.26
N LYS A 235 42.94 -25.23 -0.06
CA LYS A 235 41.62 -24.73 0.36
C LYS A 235 40.79 -24.11 -0.78
N PHE A 236 41.43 -23.67 -1.86
CA PHE A 236 40.73 -23.16 -3.05
C PHE A 236 40.31 -24.31 -3.98
N PRO A 237 39.08 -24.29 -4.56
CA PRO A 237 37.98 -23.36 -4.32
C PRO A 237 36.98 -23.85 -3.24
N ASP A 238 37.11 -25.07 -2.73
CA ASP A 238 36.04 -25.78 -2.00
C ASP A 238 35.97 -25.58 -0.48
N SER A 239 36.89 -24.82 0.12
CA SER A 239 36.78 -24.38 1.53
C SER A 239 36.35 -22.91 1.61
N GLN A 240 35.81 -22.47 2.74
CA GLN A 240 35.55 -21.04 2.96
C GLN A 240 36.89 -20.26 3.09
N PRO A 241 37.00 -19.05 2.52
CA PRO A 241 38.18 -18.19 2.63
C PRO A 241 38.28 -17.51 3.99
N ILE A 242 39.45 -16.92 4.27
CA ILE A 242 39.58 -15.83 5.24
C ILE A 242 39.22 -14.53 4.51
N GLU A 243 38.32 -13.74 5.09
CA GLU A 243 37.87 -12.46 4.53
C GLU A 243 38.67 -11.31 5.14
N ILE A 244 39.35 -10.53 4.29
CA ILE A 244 39.93 -9.24 4.68
C ILE A 244 38.86 -8.19 4.42
N ASN A 245 38.40 -7.55 5.50
CA ASN A 245 37.27 -6.64 5.48
C ASN A 245 37.72 -5.17 5.42
N GLY A 246 37.07 -4.41 4.54
CA GLY A 246 37.03 -2.94 4.57
C GLY A 246 35.68 -2.44 5.08
N ASP A 247 35.36 -1.18 4.81
CA ASP A 247 34.07 -0.57 5.13
C ASP A 247 32.99 -0.88 4.07
N GLY A 248 31.72 -0.81 4.47
CA GLY A 248 30.54 -1.08 3.66
C GLY A 248 29.30 -1.36 4.50
N ASP A 249 28.39 -2.16 3.94
CA ASP A 249 27.10 -2.53 4.56
C ASP A 249 27.01 -4.02 4.99
N GLY A 250 28.12 -4.74 4.97
CA GLY A 250 28.23 -6.19 5.22
C GLY A 250 28.07 -7.06 3.98
N THR A 251 27.64 -6.51 2.83
CA THR A 251 27.49 -7.24 1.56
C THR A 251 28.14 -6.52 0.38
N VAL A 252 28.18 -5.18 0.39
CA VAL A 252 28.75 -4.33 -0.66
C VAL A 252 29.76 -3.37 -0.03
N GLY A 253 30.99 -3.39 -0.53
CA GLY A 253 32.06 -2.50 -0.04
C GLY A 253 31.82 -1.03 -0.40
N ILE A 254 32.23 -0.12 0.47
CA ILE A 254 31.93 1.32 0.41
C ILE A 254 32.20 1.95 -0.96
N ARG A 255 33.29 1.57 -1.64
CA ARG A 255 33.64 2.06 -2.98
C ARG A 255 32.55 1.84 -4.05
N SER A 256 31.79 0.75 -3.94
CA SER A 256 30.75 0.38 -4.89
C SER A 256 29.41 1.06 -4.57
N LEU A 257 29.13 1.28 -3.28
CA LEU A 257 28.00 2.05 -2.78
C LEU A 257 28.15 3.57 -3.08
N ALA A 258 29.37 4.09 -2.92
CA ALA A 258 29.68 5.50 -3.06
C ALA A 258 29.83 5.98 -4.51
N ALA A 259 29.90 5.09 -5.51
CA ALA A 259 30.20 5.45 -6.90
C ALA A 259 29.27 6.50 -7.53
N CYS A 260 28.02 6.63 -7.04
CA CYS A 260 27.12 7.70 -7.50
C CYS A 260 27.59 9.12 -7.11
N MET A 261 28.61 9.28 -6.26
CA MET A 261 29.25 10.56 -6.00
C MET A 261 29.94 11.13 -7.25
N ASP A 262 30.44 10.29 -8.15
CA ASP A 262 31.05 10.77 -9.40
C ASP A 262 30.01 11.47 -10.30
N TRP A 263 28.76 10.98 -10.28
CA TRP A 263 27.65 11.57 -11.02
C TRP A 263 27.30 13.00 -10.56
N VAL A 264 27.73 13.44 -9.38
CA VAL A 264 27.65 14.86 -8.95
C VAL A 264 28.34 15.79 -9.95
N LYS A 265 29.35 15.29 -10.67
CA LYS A 265 30.11 16.05 -11.69
C LYS A 265 29.61 15.80 -13.11
N GLU A 266 28.91 14.68 -13.36
CA GLU A 266 28.44 14.29 -14.70
C GLU A 266 27.04 14.82 -15.07
N GLN A 267 26.16 15.11 -14.09
CA GLN A 267 24.80 15.61 -14.36
C GLN A 267 24.48 16.96 -13.70
N LYS A 268 23.75 17.81 -14.44
CA LYS A 268 23.25 19.13 -13.99
C LYS A 268 22.11 19.06 -12.95
N HIS A 269 21.86 17.89 -12.36
CA HIS A 269 20.73 17.63 -11.48
C HIS A 269 21.21 17.17 -10.11
N ASP A 270 20.55 17.65 -9.05
CA ASP A 270 20.91 17.38 -7.66
C ASP A 270 21.06 15.86 -7.38
N VAL A 271 22.23 15.48 -6.88
CA VAL A 271 22.50 14.17 -6.30
C VAL A 271 22.59 14.33 -4.79
N HIS A 272 21.72 13.64 -4.05
CA HIS A 272 21.68 13.66 -2.59
C HIS A 272 22.14 12.32 -2.02
N VAL A 273 23.33 12.31 -1.41
CA VAL A 273 23.85 11.12 -0.71
C VAL A 273 23.46 11.18 0.77
N LYS A 274 22.99 10.07 1.34
CA LYS A 274 22.72 9.91 2.78
C LYS A 274 23.20 8.54 3.24
N THR A 275 24.21 8.56 4.10
CA THR A 275 24.77 7.37 4.78
C THR A 275 23.96 7.00 6.02
N PHE A 276 23.96 5.71 6.35
CA PHE A 276 23.32 5.16 7.54
C PHE A 276 24.34 4.30 8.33
N PRO A 277 24.98 4.87 9.37
CA PRO A 277 25.90 4.14 10.25
C PRO A 277 25.29 2.85 10.81
N LYS A 278 26.01 1.74 10.68
CA LYS A 278 25.64 0.40 11.17
C LYS A 278 24.33 -0.16 10.57
N ALA A 279 23.90 0.34 9.42
CA ALA A 279 22.78 -0.23 8.66
C ALA A 279 23.27 -1.34 7.73
N GLU A 280 23.00 -2.60 8.08
CA GLU A 280 23.30 -3.75 7.21
C GLU A 280 22.51 -3.66 5.90
N HIS A 281 23.10 -4.19 4.81
CA HIS A 281 22.63 -4.15 3.43
C HIS A 281 21.11 -4.30 3.28
N THR A 282 20.50 -5.28 3.95
CA THR A 282 19.05 -5.53 3.98
C THR A 282 18.34 -4.85 5.15
N ALA A 283 19.02 -4.71 6.29
CA ALA A 283 18.48 -4.14 7.52
C ALA A 283 18.15 -2.65 7.38
N ILE A 284 18.82 -1.90 6.49
CA ILE A 284 18.53 -0.48 6.19
C ILE A 284 17.03 -0.20 5.96
N LEU A 285 16.32 -1.15 5.33
CA LEU A 285 14.87 -1.08 5.06
C LEU A 285 13.99 -1.17 6.33
N LYS A 286 14.60 -1.33 7.50
CA LYS A 286 13.95 -1.38 8.82
C LYS A 286 14.28 -0.16 9.68
N PHE A 287 15.22 0.70 9.26
CA PHE A 287 15.65 1.87 10.05
C PHE A 287 14.57 2.97 10.03
N PRO A 288 14.16 3.53 11.18
CA PRO A 288 13.21 4.65 11.20
C PRO A 288 13.69 5.87 10.40
N GLU A 289 14.99 6.20 10.51
CA GLU A 289 15.63 7.28 9.74
C GLU A 289 15.50 7.12 8.23
N PHE A 290 15.56 5.88 7.73
CA PHE A 290 15.37 5.59 6.30
C PHE A 290 13.96 6.00 5.87
N PHE A 291 12.93 5.55 6.61
CA PHE A 291 11.56 5.93 6.32
C PHE A 291 11.31 7.45 6.46
N ASP A 292 11.93 8.11 7.42
CA ASP A 292 11.80 9.56 7.59
C ASP A 292 12.51 10.36 6.49
N TYR A 293 13.67 9.90 6.02
CA TYR A 293 14.30 10.46 4.81
C TYR A 293 13.38 10.30 3.59
N ILE A 294 12.81 9.11 3.36
CA ILE A 294 11.89 8.84 2.25
C ILE A 294 10.62 9.71 2.32
N LYS A 295 10.03 9.88 3.52
CA LYS A 295 8.90 10.81 3.76
C LYS A 295 9.26 12.23 3.35
N ASN A 296 10.41 12.71 3.81
CA ASN A 296 10.87 14.08 3.60
C ASN A 296 11.26 14.34 2.13
N ALA A 297 11.90 13.38 1.46
CA ALA A 297 12.35 13.50 0.08
C ALA A 297 11.18 13.43 -0.94
N LEU A 298 10.26 12.48 -0.77
CA LEU A 298 9.24 12.20 -1.78
C LEU A 298 7.92 12.97 -1.57
N PHE A 299 7.53 13.20 -0.30
CA PHE A 299 6.17 13.62 0.07
C PHE A 299 6.07 15.01 0.74
N LEU A 300 7.18 15.60 1.20
CA LEU A 300 7.21 16.97 1.71
C LEU A 300 7.82 17.93 0.68
N GLU A 301 6.98 18.64 -0.07
CA GLU A 301 7.43 19.84 -0.78
C GLU A 301 7.93 20.86 0.25
N LYS A 302 9.18 21.35 0.09
CA LYS A 302 9.75 22.45 0.89
C LYS A 302 9.12 23.80 0.54
N ASN A 303 7.81 23.94 0.71
CA ASN A 303 7.11 25.21 0.66
C ASN A 303 7.21 25.90 2.03
N ALA A 304 7.88 27.05 2.08
CA ALA A 304 8.08 27.84 3.29
C ALA A 304 6.80 28.56 3.73
N THR A 305 5.81 27.81 4.24
CA THR A 305 4.60 28.34 4.92
C THR A 305 3.84 27.21 5.63
N SER A 306 4.25 26.82 6.85
CA SER A 306 3.56 25.77 7.63
C SER A 306 3.37 26.06 9.12
N HIS A 307 3.19 27.33 9.51
CA HIS A 307 2.68 27.67 10.84
C HIS A 307 1.16 27.42 11.00
N TYR A 308 0.46 27.00 9.93
CA TYR A 308 -1.00 26.83 9.92
C TYR A 308 -1.48 25.37 9.98
N MET A 309 -0.66 24.40 9.57
CA MET A 309 -1.08 22.97 9.57
C MET A 309 -1.37 22.46 10.98
N PHE A 310 -0.58 22.90 11.98
CA PHE A 310 -0.77 22.54 13.39
C PHE A 310 -2.08 23.09 13.98
N ARG A 311 -2.69 24.12 13.37
CA ARG A 311 -3.97 24.69 13.82
C ARG A 311 -5.17 23.89 13.27
N LEU A 312 -5.04 23.25 12.11
CA LEU A 312 -6.09 22.41 11.52
C LEU A 312 -6.33 21.11 12.29
N LEU A 313 -5.28 20.50 12.87
CA LEU A 313 -5.41 19.32 13.71
C LEU A 313 -6.12 19.61 15.05
N ASN A 314 -6.08 20.84 15.54
CA ASN A 314 -6.93 21.28 16.66
C ASN A 314 -8.37 21.61 16.23
N SER A 315 -8.65 21.84 14.94
CA SER A 315 -10.04 22.04 14.46
C SER A 315 -10.87 20.76 14.61
N PHE A 316 -10.31 19.60 14.26
CA PHE A 316 -10.96 18.29 14.49
C PHE A 316 -11.03 17.89 15.97
N ARG A 317 -10.47 18.70 16.87
CA ARG A 317 -10.56 18.52 18.33
C ARG A 317 -11.74 19.27 18.96
N LEU A 318 -12.44 20.14 18.20
CA LEU A 318 -13.48 21.02 18.72
C LEU A 318 -14.92 20.57 18.45
N GLU A 319 -15.17 19.63 17.53
CA GLU A 319 -16.44 18.87 17.48
C GLU A 319 -16.38 17.58 18.33
N ALA A 320 -15.35 17.45 19.17
CA ALA A 320 -15.22 16.36 20.14
C ALA A 320 -16.01 16.61 21.45
N GLU A 321 -16.87 17.62 21.51
CA GLU A 321 -17.80 17.85 22.63
C GLU A 321 -18.83 16.71 22.72
N TYR A 322 -18.52 15.72 23.56
CA TYR A 322 -19.40 14.63 23.95
C TYR A 322 -19.93 13.70 22.83
N CYS A 323 -19.20 13.59 21.71
CA CYS A 323 -19.15 12.32 20.97
C CYS A 323 -18.41 11.26 21.83
N SER A 324 -19.11 10.79 22.86
CA SER A 324 -18.54 9.96 23.92
C SER A 324 -18.13 8.60 23.34
N LYS A 325 -16.83 8.31 23.34
CA LYS A 325 -16.23 7.08 22.78
C LYS A 325 -16.94 5.81 23.28
N ARG A 326 -17.37 5.80 24.54
CA ARG A 326 -18.15 4.69 25.15
C ARG A 326 -19.46 4.42 24.42
N LYS A 327 -20.13 5.43 23.86
CA LYS A 327 -21.39 5.30 23.11
C LYS A 327 -21.18 4.61 21.76
N CYS A 328 -20.18 5.04 20.98
CA CYS A 328 -19.84 4.41 19.70
C CYS A 328 -19.37 2.96 19.90
N VAL A 329 -18.56 2.71 20.94
CA VAL A 329 -18.14 1.35 21.32
C VAL A 329 -19.34 0.48 21.72
N ALA A 330 -20.27 1.00 22.54
CA ALA A 330 -21.50 0.28 22.90
C ALA A 330 -22.41 -0.01 21.70
N ALA A 331 -22.48 0.89 20.70
CA ALA A 331 -23.18 0.61 19.44
C ALA A 331 -22.50 -0.49 18.62
N GLY A 332 -21.16 -0.54 18.60
CA GLY A 332 -20.40 -1.63 17.99
C GLY A 332 -20.62 -2.98 18.68
N PHE A 333 -20.65 -3.03 20.03
CA PHE A 333 -21.05 -4.23 20.76
C PHE A 333 -22.50 -4.66 20.46
N GLY A 334 -23.41 -3.70 20.27
CA GLY A 334 -24.78 -3.98 19.83
C GLY A 334 -24.84 -4.70 18.48
N TYR A 335 -24.04 -4.26 17.50
CA TYR A 335 -23.90 -4.94 16.22
C TYR A 335 -23.36 -6.37 16.36
N PHE A 336 -22.28 -6.58 17.13
CA PHE A 336 -21.74 -7.93 17.32
C PHE A 336 -22.75 -8.88 17.99
N LEU A 337 -23.59 -8.36 18.89
CA LEU A 337 -24.67 -9.13 19.50
C LEU A 337 -25.79 -9.48 18.49
N THR A 338 -26.21 -8.56 17.61
CA THR A 338 -27.21 -8.92 16.58
C THR A 338 -26.65 -9.88 15.54
N GLN A 339 -25.40 -9.71 15.10
CA GLN A 339 -24.78 -10.68 14.19
C GLN A 339 -24.68 -12.07 14.81
N LEU A 340 -24.34 -12.19 16.10
CA LEU A 340 -24.30 -13.49 16.78
C LEU A 340 -25.69 -14.14 16.85
N ILE A 341 -26.74 -13.40 17.22
CA ILE A 341 -28.12 -13.91 17.24
C ILE A 341 -28.59 -14.30 15.83
N LYS A 342 -28.28 -13.48 14.82
CA LYS A 342 -28.58 -13.70 13.40
C LYS A 342 -27.90 -14.95 12.86
N MET A 343 -26.62 -15.16 13.15
CA MET A 343 -25.89 -16.36 12.73
C MET A 343 -26.42 -17.62 13.41
N LEU A 344 -26.82 -17.56 14.69
CA LEU A 344 -27.48 -18.69 15.37
C LEU A 344 -28.82 -19.03 14.70
N ILE A 345 -29.68 -18.05 14.42
CA ILE A 345 -30.97 -18.27 13.77
C ILE A 345 -30.78 -18.84 12.35
N LEU A 346 -29.85 -18.29 11.56
CA LEU A 346 -29.56 -18.79 10.22
C LEU A 346 -29.00 -20.22 10.26
N ALA A 347 -28.08 -20.54 11.17
CA ALA A 347 -27.52 -21.89 11.31
C ALA A 347 -28.54 -22.93 11.82
N THR A 348 -29.47 -22.55 12.69
CA THR A 348 -30.50 -23.46 13.24
C THR A 348 -31.65 -23.71 12.28
N PHE A 349 -32.13 -22.69 11.56
CA PHE A 349 -33.34 -22.81 10.70
C PHE A 349 -33.04 -22.90 9.20
N PHE A 350 -31.84 -22.52 8.75
CA PHE A 350 -31.44 -22.51 7.33
C PHE A 350 -30.01 -23.07 7.14
N PRO A 351 -29.70 -24.28 7.64
CA PRO A 351 -28.36 -24.88 7.51
C PRO A 351 -27.94 -25.01 6.04
N THR A 352 -26.71 -24.61 5.74
CA THR A 352 -26.13 -24.72 4.39
C THR A 352 -25.75 -26.17 4.09
N THR A 353 -26.54 -26.84 3.26
CA THR A 353 -26.17 -28.14 2.69
C THR A 353 -25.33 -27.94 1.43
N ASP A 354 -24.08 -28.42 1.44
CA ASP A 354 -23.14 -28.32 0.32
C ASP A 354 -23.52 -29.26 -0.84
N GLN A 355 -24.58 -28.92 -1.59
CA GLN A 355 -24.94 -29.60 -2.84
C GLN A 355 -24.61 -28.74 -4.06
N GLU A 356 -23.79 -29.30 -4.95
CA GLU A 356 -23.32 -28.67 -6.19
C GLU A 356 -24.44 -28.64 -7.25
N GLY A 357 -25.36 -27.68 -7.13
CA GLY A 357 -26.51 -27.57 -8.03
C GLY A 357 -27.29 -26.27 -7.86
N VAL A 358 -26.72 -25.14 -8.32
CA VAL A 358 -27.26 -23.80 -8.04
C VAL A 358 -28.55 -23.49 -8.82
N GLN A 359 -29.70 -23.80 -8.24
CA GLN A 359 -30.96 -23.11 -8.54
C GLN A 359 -31.28 -22.06 -7.47
N PHE A 360 -31.71 -20.87 -7.91
CA PHE A 360 -32.22 -19.84 -7.00
C PHE A 360 -33.65 -20.18 -6.61
N HIS A 361 -33.87 -20.55 -5.34
CA HIS A 361 -35.21 -20.72 -4.78
C HIS A 361 -35.61 -19.44 -4.04
N PRO A 362 -36.58 -18.63 -4.55
CA PRO A 362 -36.85 -17.31 -3.97
C PRO A 362 -37.39 -17.37 -2.53
N PHE A 363 -38.09 -18.45 -2.17
CA PHE A 363 -38.74 -18.57 -0.85
C PHE A 363 -37.72 -18.76 0.30
N PRO A 364 -36.75 -19.70 0.25
CA PRO A 364 -35.65 -19.75 1.22
C PRO A 364 -34.88 -18.43 1.37
N GLU A 365 -34.51 -17.76 0.26
CA GLU A 365 -33.75 -16.50 0.35
C GLU A 365 -34.58 -15.35 0.92
N LEU A 366 -35.89 -15.28 0.61
CA LEU A 366 -36.80 -14.33 1.25
C LEU A 366 -36.90 -14.57 2.75
N MET A 367 -36.98 -15.83 3.19
CA MET A 367 -37.04 -16.21 4.61
C MET A 367 -35.75 -15.87 5.36
N LYS A 368 -34.57 -16.09 4.75
CA LYS A 368 -33.28 -15.62 5.30
C LYS A 368 -33.25 -14.10 5.43
N ALA A 369 -33.73 -13.37 4.42
CA ALA A 369 -33.76 -11.91 4.45
C ALA A 369 -34.73 -11.33 5.50
N MET A 370 -35.73 -12.07 5.98
CA MET A 370 -36.53 -11.63 7.14
C MET A 370 -35.68 -11.50 8.41
N VAL A 371 -34.57 -12.24 8.53
CA VAL A 371 -33.67 -12.17 9.70
C VAL A 371 -32.89 -10.84 9.75
N ASP A 372 -32.77 -10.10 8.63
CA ASP A 372 -32.18 -8.74 8.61
C ASP A 372 -32.98 -7.73 9.45
N VAL A 373 -34.24 -8.03 9.80
CA VAL A 373 -35.04 -7.21 10.74
C VAL A 373 -34.37 -7.07 12.11
N LEU A 374 -33.56 -8.04 12.53
CA LEU A 374 -32.82 -8.01 13.79
C LEU A 374 -31.79 -6.88 13.85
N ASP A 375 -31.19 -6.51 12.71
CA ASP A 375 -30.24 -5.40 12.66
C ASP A 375 -30.94 -4.04 12.78
N VAL A 376 -32.15 -3.93 12.23
CA VAL A 376 -33.02 -2.75 12.41
C VAL A 376 -33.51 -2.64 13.86
N ILE A 377 -33.94 -3.75 14.47
CA ILE A 377 -34.36 -3.82 15.88
C ILE A 377 -33.20 -3.54 16.83
N GLY A 378 -32.02 -4.11 16.60
CA GLY A 378 -30.83 -3.89 17.44
C GLY A 378 -30.35 -2.45 17.39
N LEU A 379 -30.28 -1.84 16.20
CA LEU A 379 -29.93 -0.44 16.05
C LEU A 379 -30.97 0.48 16.73
N TYR A 380 -32.25 0.16 16.65
CA TYR A 380 -33.33 0.84 17.40
C TYR A 380 -33.15 0.72 18.93
N VAL A 381 -32.82 -0.48 19.44
CA VAL A 381 -32.57 -0.68 20.88
C VAL A 381 -31.33 0.10 21.34
N VAL A 382 -30.25 0.08 20.56
CA VAL A 382 -29.03 0.87 20.83
C VAL A 382 -29.34 2.37 20.90
N ILE A 383 -30.14 2.90 19.96
CA ILE A 383 -30.52 4.32 19.92
C ILE A 383 -31.32 4.76 21.14
N ASN A 384 -32.25 3.93 21.60
CA ASN A 384 -33.25 4.31 22.59
C ASN A 384 -32.89 3.90 24.04
N ARG A 385 -32.22 2.75 24.24
CA ARG A 385 -31.99 2.18 25.59
C ARG A 385 -30.75 2.71 26.30
N ASN A 386 -29.72 3.15 25.58
CA ASN A 386 -28.38 3.34 26.15
C ASN A 386 -27.96 4.79 26.49
N TRP A 387 -28.70 5.84 26.12
CA TRP A 387 -28.15 7.21 26.09
C TRP A 387 -29.00 8.32 26.71
N SER A 388 -28.36 9.08 27.61
CA SER A 388 -28.69 10.47 27.95
C SER A 388 -27.95 11.47 27.04
N GLY A 389 -28.41 12.73 27.00
CA GLY A 389 -27.84 13.82 26.20
C GLY A 389 -28.66 14.20 24.95
N LYS A 390 -28.22 15.24 24.22
CA LYS A 390 -28.87 15.78 23.00
C LYS A 390 -29.17 14.67 21.99
N GLY A 391 -30.28 14.81 21.26
CA GLY A 391 -30.79 13.75 20.38
C GLY A 391 -29.88 13.44 19.19
N ASP A 392 -29.16 14.44 18.70
CA ASP A 392 -28.45 14.39 17.42
C ASP A 392 -27.14 13.60 17.55
N ALA A 393 -26.46 13.78 18.68
CA ALA A 393 -25.33 12.97 19.11
C ALA A 393 -25.68 11.50 19.42
N ARG A 394 -26.97 11.12 19.46
CA ARG A 394 -27.40 9.71 19.65
C ARG A 394 -27.33 8.95 18.35
N PHE A 395 -28.14 9.32 17.35
CA PHE A 395 -28.21 8.56 16.09
C PHE A 395 -26.88 8.59 15.33
N LEU A 396 -26.12 9.69 15.41
CA LEU A 396 -24.80 9.77 14.81
C LEU A 396 -23.81 8.80 15.47
N ALA A 397 -23.76 8.73 16.80
CA ALA A 397 -22.94 7.74 17.52
C ALA A 397 -23.38 6.29 17.25
N ALA A 398 -24.69 6.07 17.02
CA ALA A 398 -25.22 4.78 16.59
C ALA A 398 -24.69 4.37 15.22
N GLY A 399 -24.97 5.16 14.18
CA GLY A 399 -24.61 4.83 12.81
C GLY A 399 -23.09 4.69 12.61
N LEU A 400 -22.30 5.57 13.23
CA LEU A 400 -20.83 5.49 13.18
C LEU A 400 -20.29 4.23 13.90
N GLY A 401 -20.79 3.92 15.10
CA GLY A 401 -20.35 2.73 15.85
C GLY A 401 -20.77 1.42 15.18
N TRP A 402 -22.02 1.34 14.72
CA TRP A 402 -22.59 0.20 14.02
C TRP A 402 -21.87 -0.06 12.69
N SER A 403 -21.66 0.97 11.86
CA SER A 403 -20.93 0.83 10.60
C SER A 403 -19.44 0.52 10.79
N SER A 404 -18.83 0.96 11.89
CA SER A 404 -17.43 0.62 12.19
C SER A 404 -17.29 -0.86 12.53
N ALA A 405 -18.23 -1.41 13.29
CA ALA A 405 -18.29 -2.83 13.60
C ALA A 405 -18.61 -3.68 12.35
N ASP A 406 -19.55 -3.24 11.50
CA ASP A 406 -19.84 -3.92 10.23
C ASP A 406 -18.65 -3.89 9.26
N SER A 407 -17.95 -2.76 9.16
CA SER A 407 -16.73 -2.69 8.35
C SER A 407 -15.66 -3.66 8.88
N LEU A 408 -15.49 -3.75 10.20
CA LEU A 408 -14.51 -4.61 10.85
C LEU A 408 -14.84 -6.11 10.66
N ALA A 409 -16.07 -6.52 10.94
CA ALA A 409 -16.51 -7.90 10.86
C ALA A 409 -16.65 -8.38 9.40
N THR A 410 -17.45 -7.67 8.61
CA THR A 410 -17.89 -8.12 7.28
C THR A 410 -16.82 -7.92 6.20
N ARG A 411 -15.91 -6.95 6.38
CA ARG A 411 -14.98 -6.54 5.30
C ARG A 411 -13.50 -6.55 5.70
N VAL A 412 -13.10 -6.06 6.87
CA VAL A 412 -11.67 -6.08 7.27
C VAL A 412 -11.15 -7.50 7.45
N VAL A 413 -11.89 -8.41 8.10
CA VAL A 413 -11.44 -9.80 8.26
C VAL A 413 -11.33 -10.53 6.91
N PRO A 414 -12.36 -10.57 6.02
CA PRO A 414 -12.24 -11.24 4.72
C PRO A 414 -11.29 -10.54 3.75
N PHE A 415 -11.03 -9.24 3.90
CA PHE A 415 -9.96 -8.55 3.16
C PHE A 415 -8.58 -8.96 3.68
N TRP A 416 -8.37 -9.01 5.00
CA TRP A 416 -7.09 -9.43 5.61
C TRP A 416 -6.73 -10.87 5.26
N THR A 417 -7.69 -11.79 5.28
CA THR A 417 -7.45 -13.21 4.94
C THR A 417 -7.44 -13.43 3.44
N GLY A 418 -8.37 -12.83 2.68
CA GLY A 418 -8.56 -13.06 1.26
C GLY A 418 -7.59 -12.28 0.35
N ALA A 419 -7.23 -11.04 0.68
CA ALA A 419 -6.27 -10.25 -0.11
C ALA A 419 -4.80 -10.67 0.12
N ARG A 420 -4.58 -11.80 0.80
CA ARG A 420 -3.32 -12.57 0.82
C ARG A 420 -3.27 -13.63 -0.31
N GLY A 421 -4.36 -13.83 -1.05
CA GLY A 421 -4.38 -14.67 -2.25
C GLY A 421 -3.55 -14.06 -3.39
N THR A 422 -3.00 -14.91 -4.25
CA THR A 422 -2.05 -14.53 -5.30
C THR A 422 -2.68 -13.79 -6.48
N THR A 423 -3.99 -13.90 -6.68
CA THR A 423 -4.70 -13.27 -7.80
C THR A 423 -5.40 -11.97 -7.40
N PHE A 424 -5.22 -10.92 -8.21
CA PHE A 424 -5.95 -9.66 -8.04
C PHE A 424 -7.45 -9.87 -8.32
N SER A 425 -8.26 -9.77 -7.26
CA SER A 425 -9.72 -9.86 -7.38
C SER A 425 -10.38 -8.47 -7.24
N TRP A 426 -11.12 -8.09 -8.28
CA TRP A 426 -12.00 -6.91 -8.28
C TRP A 426 -12.97 -6.87 -7.08
N LYS A 427 -13.32 -8.04 -6.51
CA LYS A 427 -14.12 -8.19 -5.29
C LYS A 427 -13.60 -7.33 -4.14
N TYR A 428 -12.28 -7.21 -3.96
CA TYR A 428 -11.71 -6.41 -2.88
C TYR A 428 -11.87 -4.90 -3.09
N ILE A 429 -11.78 -4.42 -4.35
CA ILE A 429 -12.09 -3.02 -4.66
C ILE A 429 -13.58 -2.75 -4.46
N GLN A 430 -14.46 -3.66 -4.91
CA GLN A 430 -15.89 -3.57 -4.66
C GLN A 430 -16.22 -3.52 -3.16
N MET A 431 -15.60 -4.37 -2.33
CA MET A 431 -15.73 -4.34 -0.86
C MET A 431 -15.27 -3.00 -0.25
N CYS A 432 -14.14 -2.44 -0.70
CA CYS A 432 -13.67 -1.13 -0.22
C CYS A 432 -14.63 0.01 -0.59
N LEU A 433 -15.20 -0.01 -1.79
CA LEU A 433 -16.24 0.94 -2.21
C LEU A 433 -17.54 0.74 -1.41
N GLU A 434 -17.91 -0.52 -1.13
CA GLU A 434 -19.04 -0.88 -0.27
C GLU A 434 -18.88 -0.33 1.15
N SER A 435 -17.69 -0.43 1.76
CA SER A 435 -17.43 0.12 3.10
C SER A 435 -17.73 1.62 3.17
N ASN A 436 -17.32 2.37 2.14
CA ASN A 436 -17.47 3.83 2.11
C ASN A 436 -18.94 4.27 2.03
N TYR A 437 -19.79 3.59 1.24
CA TYR A 437 -21.22 3.94 1.19
C TYR A 437 -22.03 3.31 2.33
N ASN A 438 -21.66 2.14 2.85
CA ASN A 438 -22.36 1.55 4.00
C ASN A 438 -22.26 2.44 5.26
N LEU A 439 -21.17 3.21 5.42
CA LEU A 439 -21.07 4.26 6.46
C LEU A 439 -22.20 5.30 6.35
N VAL A 440 -22.46 5.78 5.14
CA VAL A 440 -23.54 6.74 4.84
C VAL A 440 -24.91 6.07 5.05
N TYR A 441 -25.07 4.82 4.61
CA TYR A 441 -26.28 4.01 4.80
C TYR A 441 -26.65 3.86 6.28
N TYR A 442 -25.72 3.42 7.14
CA TYR A 442 -26.01 3.17 8.56
C TYR A 442 -26.25 4.46 9.35
N VAL A 443 -25.61 5.58 8.99
CA VAL A 443 -25.93 6.89 9.56
C VAL A 443 -27.32 7.38 9.11
N ALA A 444 -27.70 7.19 7.84
CA ALA A 444 -29.04 7.50 7.36
C ALA A 444 -30.11 6.62 8.04
N LEU A 445 -29.87 5.31 8.16
CA LEU A 445 -30.76 4.35 8.82
C LEU A 445 -30.94 4.67 10.32
N ALA A 446 -29.85 5.02 11.02
CA ALA A 446 -29.93 5.48 12.41
C ALA A 446 -30.73 6.77 12.54
N THR A 447 -30.57 7.72 11.61
CA THR A 447 -31.39 8.94 11.54
C THR A 447 -32.87 8.56 11.35
N PHE A 448 -33.22 7.70 10.40
CA PHE A 448 -34.61 7.26 10.18
C PHE A 448 -35.22 6.54 11.39
N LEU A 449 -34.46 5.68 12.09
CA LEU A 449 -34.92 5.01 13.31
C LEU A 449 -35.10 5.95 14.51
N TRP A 450 -34.31 7.03 14.59
CA TRP A 450 -34.48 8.08 15.58
C TRP A 450 -35.63 9.03 15.23
N LEU A 451 -35.84 9.31 13.94
CA LEU A 451 -37.02 10.03 13.44
C LEU A 451 -38.29 9.24 13.73
N TRP A 452 -38.28 7.93 13.53
CA TRP A 452 -39.42 7.04 13.78
C TRP A 452 -40.00 7.14 15.21
N THR A 453 -39.19 7.43 16.23
CA THR A 453 -39.69 7.60 17.61
C THR A 453 -40.27 8.99 17.91
N ARG A 454 -40.18 9.95 16.97
CA ARG A 454 -40.66 11.32 17.17
C ARG A 454 -42.17 11.42 16.94
N ARG A 455 -42.89 11.82 17.99
CA ARG A 455 -44.35 11.98 17.98
C ARG A 455 -44.81 13.08 17.00
N GLU A 456 -44.05 14.16 16.90
CA GLU A 456 -44.36 15.38 16.14
C GLU A 456 -44.29 15.24 14.60
N ILE A 457 -43.82 14.11 14.05
CA ILE A 457 -43.67 13.95 12.59
C ILE A 457 -45.04 13.87 11.88
N PRO A 458 -45.26 14.59 10.75
CA PRO A 458 -46.46 14.47 9.92
C PRO A 458 -46.77 13.04 9.47
N SER A 459 -48.06 12.69 9.37
CA SER A 459 -48.52 11.34 9.02
C SER A 459 -47.97 10.82 7.68
N PHE A 460 -47.82 11.70 6.68
CA PHE A 460 -47.21 11.35 5.39
C PHE A 460 -45.73 10.92 5.53
N MET A 461 -44.93 11.67 6.31
CA MET A 461 -43.54 11.31 6.58
C MET A 461 -43.44 10.01 7.41
N LYS A 462 -44.39 9.75 8.31
CA LYS A 462 -44.50 8.45 9.02
C LYS A 462 -44.80 7.28 8.08
N ILE A 463 -45.56 7.48 7.00
CA ILE A 463 -45.76 6.46 5.96
C ILE A 463 -44.45 6.24 5.18
N ALA A 464 -43.79 7.31 4.73
CA ALA A 464 -42.51 7.21 4.03
C ALA A 464 -41.42 6.51 4.86
N LEU A 465 -41.35 6.78 6.17
CA LEU A 465 -40.44 6.08 7.10
C LEU A 465 -40.73 4.57 7.18
N ARG A 466 -42.00 4.12 7.12
CA ARG A 466 -42.32 2.68 7.06
C ARG A 466 -41.72 2.06 5.81
N SER A 467 -41.98 2.64 4.64
CA SER A 467 -41.48 2.13 3.36
C SER A 467 -39.96 2.05 3.31
N ILE A 468 -39.26 3.07 3.83
CA ILE A 468 -37.79 3.12 3.89
C ILE A 468 -37.25 2.04 4.85
N LEU A 469 -37.85 1.86 6.03
CA LEU A 469 -37.41 0.85 6.99
C LEU A 469 -37.72 -0.59 6.53
N THR A 470 -38.83 -0.82 5.84
CA THR A 470 -39.13 -2.11 5.19
C THR A 470 -38.13 -2.40 4.06
N PHE A 471 -37.82 -1.42 3.21
CA PHE A 471 -36.80 -1.55 2.17
C PHE A 471 -35.40 -1.85 2.75
N ALA A 472 -35.06 -1.25 3.90
CA ALA A 472 -33.79 -1.49 4.59
C ALA A 472 -33.61 -2.94 5.08
N VAL A 473 -34.70 -3.69 5.31
CA VAL A 473 -34.68 -5.14 5.61
C VAL A 473 -34.53 -5.95 4.32
N PHE A 474 -35.39 -5.74 3.33
CA PHE A 474 -35.41 -6.58 2.12
C PHE A 474 -34.34 -6.23 1.06
N LYS A 475 -33.45 -5.27 1.33
CA LYS A 475 -32.37 -4.87 0.39
C LYS A 475 -31.45 -6.02 -0.02
N ALA A 476 -31.22 -7.01 0.85
CA ALA A 476 -30.37 -8.17 0.55
C ALA A 476 -31.05 -9.08 -0.48
N PHE A 477 -32.29 -9.50 -0.19
CA PHE A 477 -33.12 -10.27 -1.12
C PHE A 477 -33.25 -9.59 -2.50
N LEU A 478 -33.48 -8.28 -2.53
CA LEU A 478 -33.58 -7.53 -3.78
C LEU A 478 -32.26 -7.51 -4.56
N LYS A 479 -31.11 -7.38 -3.88
CA LYS A 479 -29.77 -7.46 -4.49
C LYS A 479 -29.56 -8.82 -5.19
N ASP A 480 -29.89 -9.90 -4.49
CA ASP A 480 -29.61 -11.26 -4.97
C ASP A 480 -30.59 -11.66 -6.09
N LEU A 481 -31.86 -11.25 -5.99
CA LEU A 481 -32.84 -11.31 -7.09
C LEU A 481 -32.36 -10.54 -8.34
N LEU A 482 -31.81 -9.33 -8.18
CA LEU A 482 -31.29 -8.53 -9.30
C LEU A 482 -30.05 -9.16 -9.96
N MET A 483 -29.16 -9.79 -9.18
CA MET A 483 -28.02 -10.53 -9.75
C MET A 483 -28.47 -11.79 -10.48
N GLN A 484 -29.33 -12.61 -9.87
CA GLN A 484 -29.54 -13.99 -10.32
C GLN A 484 -30.74 -14.18 -11.26
N TYR A 485 -31.73 -13.28 -11.24
CA TYR A 485 -32.85 -13.29 -12.21
C TYR A 485 -32.59 -12.40 -13.42
N TYR A 486 -31.97 -11.23 -13.23
CA TYR A 486 -31.71 -10.25 -14.30
C TYR A 486 -30.27 -10.24 -14.81
N GLY A 487 -29.37 -11.07 -14.26
CA GLY A 487 -27.98 -11.17 -14.72
C GLY A 487 -27.13 -9.90 -14.50
N ILE A 488 -27.54 -9.01 -13.59
CA ILE A 488 -26.95 -7.67 -13.48
C ILE A 488 -25.51 -7.76 -12.92
N SER A 489 -24.56 -7.22 -13.69
CA SER A 489 -23.15 -7.12 -13.30
C SER A 489 -22.97 -6.45 -11.95
N SER A 490 -22.12 -7.03 -11.09
CA SER A 490 -21.84 -6.55 -9.73
C SER A 490 -21.36 -5.09 -9.69
N TRP A 491 -20.72 -4.59 -10.74
CA TRP A 491 -20.34 -3.18 -10.89
C TRP A 491 -21.52 -2.23 -11.09
N ILE A 492 -22.52 -2.64 -11.88
CA ILE A 492 -23.74 -1.84 -12.10
C ILE A 492 -24.55 -1.81 -10.81
N LEU A 493 -24.66 -2.96 -10.13
CA LEU A 493 -25.34 -3.08 -8.85
C LEU A 493 -24.69 -2.23 -7.75
N LEU A 494 -23.34 -2.14 -7.73
CA LEU A 494 -22.60 -1.25 -6.84
C LEU A 494 -22.95 0.23 -7.07
N ILE A 495 -23.13 0.66 -8.32
CA ILE A 495 -23.56 2.02 -8.68
C ILE A 495 -25.00 2.28 -8.25
N ILE A 496 -25.92 1.32 -8.50
CA ILE A 496 -27.32 1.41 -8.04
C ILE A 496 -27.37 1.56 -6.52
N HIS A 497 -26.64 0.73 -5.77
CA HIS A 497 -26.58 0.79 -4.31
C HIS A 497 -26.01 2.12 -3.80
N PHE A 498 -24.98 2.66 -4.46
CA PHE A 498 -24.43 3.97 -4.14
C PHE A 498 -25.47 5.09 -4.35
N LEU A 499 -26.17 5.10 -5.49
CA LEU A 499 -27.20 6.10 -5.79
C LEU A 499 -28.39 6.03 -4.81
N VAL A 500 -28.88 4.82 -4.50
CA VAL A 500 -29.94 4.60 -3.50
C VAL A 500 -29.49 5.05 -2.11
N THR A 501 -28.22 4.83 -1.74
CA THR A 501 -27.66 5.29 -0.47
C THR A 501 -27.55 6.81 -0.39
N VAL A 502 -27.11 7.47 -1.48
CA VAL A 502 -27.08 8.94 -1.58
C VAL A 502 -28.49 9.52 -1.49
N PHE A 503 -29.47 8.93 -2.18
CA PHE A 503 -30.88 9.34 -2.09
C PHE A 503 -31.42 9.21 -0.65
N MET A 504 -31.16 8.08 0.03
CA MET A 504 -31.55 7.92 1.42
C MET A 504 -30.85 8.90 2.37
N ALA A 505 -29.59 9.27 2.12
CA ALA A 505 -28.90 10.29 2.91
C ALA A 505 -29.51 11.69 2.71
N LEU A 506 -29.85 12.07 1.47
CA LEU A 506 -30.55 13.30 1.15
C LEU A 506 -31.94 13.34 1.82
N MET A 507 -32.70 12.25 1.75
CA MET A 507 -33.99 12.11 2.42
C MET A 507 -33.88 12.18 3.95
N ALA A 508 -32.86 11.57 4.56
CA ALA A 508 -32.61 11.65 6.00
C ALA A 508 -32.29 13.09 6.43
N MET A 509 -31.45 13.81 5.68
CA MET A 509 -31.16 15.22 5.94
C MET A 509 -32.39 16.12 5.75
N ALA A 510 -33.19 15.90 4.71
CA ALA A 510 -34.42 16.65 4.47
C ALA A 510 -35.45 16.44 5.60
N PHE A 511 -35.69 15.18 6.00
CA PHE A 511 -36.62 14.88 7.09
C PHE A 511 -36.14 15.44 8.43
N TYR A 512 -34.84 15.37 8.71
CA TYR A 512 -34.24 15.96 9.92
C TYR A 512 -34.35 17.50 9.92
N ALA A 513 -34.12 18.16 8.78
CA ALA A 513 -34.25 19.62 8.64
C ALA A 513 -35.68 20.13 8.86
N VAL A 514 -36.71 19.34 8.52
CA VAL A 514 -38.13 19.66 8.78
C VAL A 514 -38.47 19.64 10.28
N ILE A 515 -37.67 18.97 11.12
CA ILE A 515 -37.95 18.75 12.55
C ILE A 515 -37.03 19.58 13.46
N GLN A 516 -35.91 20.08 12.95
CA GLN A 516 -35.20 21.17 13.60
C GLN A 516 -36.10 22.42 13.59
N PRO A 517 -36.50 22.98 14.75
CA PRO A 517 -37.28 24.20 14.75
C PRO A 517 -36.46 25.33 14.12
N HIS A 518 -37.13 26.22 13.39
CA HIS A 518 -36.52 27.47 12.97
C HIS A 518 -36.10 28.25 14.24
N ASN A 519 -34.80 28.21 14.57
CA ASN A 519 -34.22 29.00 15.65
C ASN A 519 -34.17 30.49 15.26
N GLY A 520 -35.34 31.11 15.25
CA GLY A 520 -35.54 32.53 15.07
C GLY A 520 -35.56 33.25 16.41
N ARG A 521 -34.39 33.43 17.01
CA ARG A 521 -34.07 34.45 18.03
C ARG A 521 -32.62 34.85 17.87
#